data_AF-A0A2H0WV01-F1
#
_entry.id   AF-A0A2H0WV01-F1
#
_cell.length_a   1.000
_cell.length_b   1.000
_cell.length_c   1.000
_cell.angle_alpha   90.00
_cell.angle_beta   90.00
_cell.angle_gamma   90.00
#
_symmetry.space_group_name_H-M   'P 1'
#
loop_
_entity.id
_entity.type
_entity.pdbx_description
1 polymer ?
#
loop_
_entity_poly.entity_id
_entity_poly.type
_entity_poly.pdbx_seq_one_letter_code
_entity_poly.pdbx_strand_id
1 'polypeptide(L)'
;LSQYEDDKLIELSTQLPTILKRIDEMISSPYVDNLVKFIRRQLPPFSILFSIIKRKPNELETILADKKKLWNEVDIVCREKYQQIGSKLRSLAVRSFIYIFLTKMLFALILEYPVSMYLYGDVNNTSILINTLFPPVLMLLIISFFRLPGEDNTRKIYQRIIEIVDADRSFETKVAYMPKKSAVKKPILIFGFTIFYTLTFVVTLSLIYELLTLINFNLVSQVIFVFFISVVTFFSYRIKQVLNEYRLEEKGTILGPVFDFFFMPILSLGKFFSSGLARLNFFIFIFDFLIEAPFKLIFEVVEEWISFVKKRKEEII
;
A
#
# COMPACT_ATOMS: atom_id res chain seq x y z
N LEU A 1 -4.80 34.39 22.11
CA LEU A 1 -5.03 35.57 21.24
C LEU A 1 -5.29 36.83 22.06
N SER A 2 -6.12 36.79 23.11
CA SER A 2 -6.41 37.93 24.00
C SER A 2 -5.26 38.42 24.90
N GLN A 3 -4.05 37.88 24.77
CA GLN A 3 -2.87 38.23 25.59
C GLN A 3 -1.76 38.93 24.78
N TYR A 4 -1.98 39.17 23.49
CA TYR A 4 -1.02 39.85 22.62
C TYR A 4 -1.51 41.28 22.33
N GLU A 5 -0.61 42.25 22.40
CA GLU A 5 -0.87 43.63 21.99
C GLU A 5 -1.28 43.67 20.51
N ASP A 6 -2.28 44.51 20.17
CA ASP A 6 -2.87 44.58 18.82
C ASP A 6 -1.82 44.84 17.73
N ASP A 7 -0.79 45.65 18.02
CA ASP A 7 0.31 45.93 17.10
C ASP A 7 1.13 44.68 16.74
N LYS A 8 1.37 43.79 17.71
CA LYS A 8 2.06 42.51 17.49
C LYS A 8 1.20 41.53 16.68
N LEU A 9 -0.13 41.57 16.87
CA LEU A 9 -1.05 40.76 16.08
C LEU A 9 -1.11 41.23 14.62
N ILE A 10 -1.05 42.54 14.38
CA ILE A 10 -0.97 43.12 13.03
C ILE A 10 0.35 42.73 12.37
N GLU A 11 1.48 42.84 13.08
CA GLU A 11 2.79 42.43 12.56
C GLU A 11 2.83 40.93 12.21
N LEU A 12 2.35 40.06 13.11
CA LEU A 12 2.23 38.62 12.89
C LEU A 12 1.30 38.30 11.70
N SER A 13 0.17 38.99 11.59
CA SER A 13 -0.77 38.78 10.46
C SER A 13 -0.14 39.12 9.12
N THR A 14 0.73 40.12 9.09
CA THR A 14 1.44 40.57 7.88
C THR A 14 2.55 39.59 7.49
N GLN A 15 3.19 38.95 8.47
CA GLN A 15 4.24 37.94 8.25
C GLN A 15 3.69 36.53 8.01
N LEU A 16 2.45 36.24 8.45
CA LEU A 16 1.84 34.91 8.38
C LEU A 16 1.86 34.30 6.96
N PRO A 17 1.52 35.02 5.86
CA PRO A 17 1.61 34.47 4.51
C PRO A 17 3.04 34.03 4.14
N THR A 18 4.05 34.76 4.61
CA THR A 18 5.46 34.43 4.37
C THR A 18 5.90 33.21 5.18
N ILE A 19 5.44 33.10 6.43
CA ILE A 19 5.68 31.92 7.28
C ILE A 19 5.03 30.68 6.66
N LEU A 20 3.76 30.78 6.25
CA LEU A 20 3.04 29.69 5.59
C LEU A 20 3.73 29.27 4.31
N LYS A 21 4.15 30.22 3.47
CA LYS A 21 4.91 29.93 2.25
C LYS A 21 6.23 29.21 2.54
N ARG A 22 6.98 29.63 3.57
CA ARG A 22 8.22 28.94 3.97
C ARG A 22 7.96 27.53 4.49
N ILE A 23 6.88 27.34 5.24
CA ILE A 23 6.45 26.01 5.71
C ILE A 23 6.11 25.14 4.50
N ASP A 24 5.34 25.64 3.53
CA ASP A 24 4.99 24.92 2.30
C ASP A 24 6.22 24.56 1.47
N GLU A 25 7.19 25.47 1.35
CA GLU A 25 8.47 25.26 0.67
C GLU A 25 9.33 24.21 1.38
N MET A 26 9.34 24.20 2.72
CA MET A 26 10.04 23.19 3.52
C MET A 26 9.38 21.82 3.38
N ILE A 27 8.05 21.75 3.47
CA ILE A 27 7.27 20.50 3.37
C ILE A 27 7.38 19.91 1.96
N SER A 28 7.29 20.75 0.92
CA SER A 28 7.37 20.35 -0.48
C SER A 28 8.80 20.06 -0.95
N SER A 29 9.78 20.19 -0.07
CA SER A 29 11.18 20.06 -0.44
C SER A 29 11.56 18.60 -0.74
N PRO A 30 12.39 18.32 -1.77
CA PRO A 30 12.93 16.99 -2.04
C PRO A 30 13.67 16.35 -0.85
N TYR A 31 14.11 17.15 0.13
CA TYR A 31 14.70 16.66 1.38
C TYR A 31 13.72 15.85 2.22
N VAL A 32 12.46 16.30 2.30
CA VAL A 32 11.42 15.67 3.11
C VAL A 32 11.12 14.28 2.56
N ASP A 33 11.00 14.13 1.24
CA ASP A 33 10.76 12.82 0.61
C ASP A 33 11.86 11.80 0.91
N ASN A 34 13.12 12.22 0.84
CA ASN A 34 14.24 11.35 1.15
C ASN A 34 14.27 11.01 2.64
N LEU A 35 14.06 12.00 3.51
CA LEU A 35 14.00 11.85 4.96
C LEU A 35 12.90 10.88 5.38
N VAL A 36 11.69 11.06 4.84
CA VAL A 36 10.54 10.18 5.09
C VAL A 36 10.86 8.75 4.66
N LYS A 37 11.47 8.53 3.49
CA LYS A 37 11.85 7.18 3.03
C LYS A 37 12.87 6.53 3.96
N PHE A 38 13.85 7.28 4.46
CA PHE A 38 14.84 6.77 5.40
C PHE A 38 14.21 6.43 6.76
N ILE A 39 13.45 7.36 7.34
CA ILE A 39 12.79 7.16 8.63
C ILE A 39 11.85 5.96 8.57
N ARG A 40 11.03 5.84 7.50
CA ARG A 40 10.10 4.72 7.34
C ARG A 40 10.79 3.35 7.36
N ARG A 41 12.02 3.24 6.86
CA ARG A 41 12.77 1.97 6.87
C ARG A 41 13.25 1.58 8.27
N GLN A 42 13.49 2.56 9.14
CA GLN A 42 13.95 2.34 10.51
C GLN A 42 12.81 2.38 11.53
N LEU A 43 11.60 2.71 11.11
CA LEU A 43 10.44 2.88 11.99
C LEU A 43 10.02 1.62 12.77
N PRO A 44 10.09 0.38 12.22
CA PRO A 44 9.54 -0.79 12.90
C PRO A 44 10.12 -1.03 14.32
N PRO A 45 11.46 -1.05 14.52
CA PRO A 45 12.06 -1.15 15.86
C PRO A 45 11.57 -0.10 16.85
N PHE A 46 11.51 1.17 16.44
CA PHE A 46 11.02 2.25 17.30
C PHE A 46 9.54 2.10 17.65
N SER A 47 8.71 1.68 16.68
CA SER A 47 7.28 1.45 16.92
C SER A 47 7.03 0.34 17.95
N ILE A 48 7.82 -0.74 17.87
CA ILE A 48 7.77 -1.85 18.82
C ILE A 48 8.29 -1.41 20.20
N LEU A 49 9.46 -0.76 20.26
CA LEU A 49 10.03 -0.25 21.51
C LEU A 49 9.09 0.74 22.21
N PHE A 50 8.52 1.70 21.47
CA PHE A 50 7.54 2.64 22.01
C PHE A 50 6.28 1.95 22.54
N SER A 51 5.83 0.88 21.87
CA SER A 51 4.70 0.08 22.36
C SER A 51 5.01 -0.61 23.69
N ILE A 52 6.25 -1.09 23.89
CA ILE A 52 6.70 -1.67 25.16
C ILE A 52 6.73 -0.59 26.26
N ILE A 53 7.37 0.55 26.00
CA ILE A 53 7.47 1.69 26.92
C ILE A 53 6.07 2.14 27.39
N LYS A 54 5.12 2.27 26.46
CA LYS A 54 3.76 2.72 26.75
C LYS A 54 2.98 1.72 27.61
N ARG A 55 3.21 0.41 27.44
CA ARG A 55 2.47 -0.64 28.15
C ARG A 55 3.00 -0.92 29.55
N LYS A 56 4.33 -0.89 29.71
CA LYS A 56 5.00 -1.28 30.96
C LYS A 56 6.02 -0.23 31.41
N PRO A 57 5.60 1.02 31.69
CA PRO A 57 6.53 2.08 32.09
C PRO A 57 7.29 1.74 33.38
N ASN A 58 6.63 1.10 34.35
CA ASN A 58 7.20 0.81 35.67
C ASN A 58 8.19 -0.37 35.65
N GLU A 59 8.07 -1.30 34.70
CA GLU A 59 8.94 -2.48 34.57
C GLU A 59 10.05 -2.26 33.53
N LEU A 60 10.05 -1.12 32.84
CA LEU A 60 10.88 -0.87 31.66
C LEU A 60 12.37 -1.11 31.92
N GLU A 61 12.90 -0.61 33.04
CA GLU A 61 14.30 -0.78 33.41
C GLU A 61 14.66 -2.28 33.53
N THR A 62 13.79 -3.07 34.16
CA THR A 62 14.00 -4.52 34.31
C THR A 62 13.90 -5.28 33.00
N ILE A 63 13.08 -4.80 32.06
CA ILE A 63 12.91 -5.39 30.74
C ILE A 63 14.13 -5.09 29.87
N LEU A 64 14.61 -3.83 29.87
CA LEU A 64 15.75 -3.41 29.05
C LEU A 64 17.08 -4.00 29.56
N ALA A 65 17.21 -4.23 30.87
CA ALA A 65 18.41 -4.81 31.47
C ALA A 65 18.57 -6.32 31.22
N ASP A 66 17.49 -7.04 30.86
CA ASP A 66 17.51 -8.50 30.68
C ASP A 66 17.14 -8.88 29.23
N LYS A 67 18.13 -9.42 28.49
CA LYS A 67 17.97 -9.83 27.08
C LYS A 67 16.82 -10.81 26.87
N LYS A 68 16.56 -11.72 27.81
CA LYS A 68 15.50 -12.73 27.71
C LYS A 68 14.12 -12.11 27.95
N LYS A 69 14.00 -11.22 28.95
CA LYS A 69 12.76 -10.46 29.17
C LYS A 69 12.45 -9.55 27.99
N LEU A 70 13.45 -8.83 27.47
CA LEU A 70 13.31 -8.00 26.28
C LEU A 70 12.84 -8.81 25.07
N TRP A 71 13.44 -9.98 24.83
CA TRP A 71 13.02 -10.86 23.73
C TRP A 71 11.56 -11.26 23.84
N ASN A 72 11.12 -11.69 25.04
CA ASN A 72 9.73 -12.11 25.26
C ASN A 72 8.75 -10.97 24.99
N GLU A 73 9.03 -9.75 25.50
CA GLU A 73 8.16 -8.60 25.27
C GLU A 73 8.14 -8.16 23.80
N VAL A 74 9.30 -8.18 23.12
CA VAL A 74 9.39 -7.89 21.68
C VAL A 74 8.60 -8.90 20.87
N ASP A 75 8.69 -10.20 21.17
CA ASP A 75 7.94 -11.24 20.46
C ASP A 75 6.43 -11.10 20.67
N ILE A 76 5.97 -10.87 21.91
CA ILE A 76 4.56 -10.62 22.23
C ILE A 76 4.02 -9.43 21.42
N VAL A 77 4.70 -8.27 21.51
CA VAL A 77 4.25 -7.05 20.82
C VAL A 77 4.30 -7.25 19.29
N CYS A 78 5.33 -7.89 18.75
CA CYS A 78 5.41 -8.17 17.31
C CYS A 78 4.26 -9.05 16.84
N ARG A 79 3.96 -10.15 17.55
CA ARG A 79 2.84 -11.05 17.19
C ARG A 79 1.50 -10.32 17.17
N GLU A 80 1.23 -9.52 18.19
CA GLU A 80 0.01 -8.72 18.23
C GLU A 80 -0.07 -7.72 17.07
N LYS A 81 1.03 -7.00 16.77
CA LYS A 81 1.08 -6.07 15.64
C LYS A 81 0.88 -6.80 14.31
N TYR A 82 1.47 -7.99 14.13
CA TYR A 82 1.31 -8.78 12.91
C TYR A 82 -0.12 -9.28 12.74
N GLN A 83 -0.79 -9.66 13.82
CA GLN A 83 -2.22 -10.01 13.79
C GLN A 83 -3.10 -8.81 13.41
N GLN A 84 -2.85 -7.63 13.99
CA GLN A 84 -3.56 -6.39 13.66
C GLN A 84 -3.36 -5.97 12.20
N ILE A 85 -2.15 -6.10 11.67
CA ILE A 85 -1.88 -5.86 10.25
C ILE A 85 -2.62 -6.88 9.40
N GLY A 86 -2.63 -8.16 9.79
CA GLY A 86 -3.33 -9.21 9.05
C GLY A 86 -4.83 -8.97 8.93
N SER A 87 -5.50 -8.56 10.01
CA SER A 87 -6.92 -8.21 9.97
C SER A 87 -7.19 -6.97 9.11
N LYS A 88 -6.37 -5.92 9.27
CA LYS A 88 -6.43 -4.71 8.45
C LYS A 88 -6.22 -5.02 6.96
N LEU A 89 -5.26 -5.89 6.64
CA LEU A 89 -4.99 -6.35 5.28
C LEU A 89 -6.20 -7.03 4.66
N ARG A 90 -6.82 -7.96 5.40
CA ARG A 90 -8.00 -8.70 4.95
C ARG A 90 -9.16 -7.75 4.67
N SER A 91 -9.41 -6.80 5.57
CA SER A 91 -10.45 -5.78 5.37
C SER A 91 -10.20 -4.95 4.10
N LEU A 92 -8.97 -4.46 3.89
CA LEU A 92 -8.59 -3.72 2.69
C LEU A 92 -8.74 -4.56 1.41
N ALA A 93 -8.31 -5.82 1.47
CA ALA A 93 -8.43 -6.78 0.37
C ALA A 93 -9.89 -7.02 -0.01
N VAL A 94 -10.75 -7.29 0.98
CA VAL A 94 -12.18 -7.53 0.75
C VAL A 94 -12.83 -6.27 0.17
N ARG A 95 -12.57 -5.09 0.73
CA ARG A 95 -13.12 -3.83 0.21
C ARG A 95 -12.69 -3.56 -1.23
N SER A 96 -11.41 -3.70 -1.53
CA SER A 96 -10.90 -3.51 -2.89
C SER A 96 -11.45 -4.56 -3.87
N PHE A 97 -11.63 -5.82 -3.44
CA PHE A 97 -12.24 -6.86 -4.27
C PHE A 97 -13.68 -6.51 -4.63
N ILE A 98 -14.49 -6.13 -3.63
CA ILE A 98 -15.90 -5.79 -3.84
C ILE A 98 -16.00 -4.55 -4.74
N TYR A 99 -15.18 -3.52 -4.50
CA TYR A 99 -15.18 -2.31 -5.32
C TYR A 99 -14.83 -2.62 -6.78
N ILE A 100 -13.78 -3.40 -7.03
CA ILE A 100 -13.35 -3.77 -8.39
C ILE A 100 -14.42 -4.63 -9.08
N PHE A 101 -14.99 -5.59 -8.36
CA PHE A 101 -16.05 -6.44 -8.91
C PHE A 101 -17.28 -5.63 -9.30
N LEU A 102 -17.77 -4.76 -8.41
CA LEU A 102 -18.97 -3.96 -8.67
C LEU A 102 -18.75 -2.88 -9.72
N THR A 103 -17.61 -2.19 -9.68
CA THR A 103 -17.27 -1.24 -10.75
C THR A 103 -17.15 -1.96 -12.09
N LYS A 104 -16.62 -3.18 -12.14
CA LYS A 104 -16.58 -3.96 -13.40
C LYS A 104 -17.97 -4.29 -13.93
N MET A 105 -18.91 -4.70 -13.08
CA MET A 105 -20.30 -4.93 -13.49
C MET A 105 -20.92 -3.67 -14.09
N LEU A 106 -20.72 -2.53 -13.44
CA LEU A 106 -21.23 -1.24 -13.92
C LEU A 106 -20.63 -0.86 -15.28
N PHE A 107 -19.31 -0.98 -15.44
CA PHE A 107 -18.62 -0.70 -16.70
C PHE A 107 -19.03 -1.68 -17.81
N ALA A 108 -19.29 -2.94 -17.47
CA ALA A 108 -19.75 -3.94 -18.44
C ALA A 108 -21.12 -3.56 -19.02
N LEU A 109 -22.06 -3.14 -18.15
CA LEU A 109 -23.42 -2.76 -18.54
C LEU A 109 -23.50 -1.40 -19.25
N ILE A 110 -22.77 -0.40 -18.77
CA ILE A 110 -22.88 0.99 -19.27
C ILE A 110 -21.97 1.27 -20.46
N LEU A 111 -20.80 0.62 -20.54
CA LEU A 111 -19.79 0.93 -21.55
C LEU A 111 -19.48 -0.28 -22.42
N GLU A 112 -18.98 -1.37 -21.84
CA GLU A 112 -18.42 -2.49 -22.62
C GLU A 112 -19.44 -3.09 -23.60
N TYR A 113 -20.62 -3.46 -23.10
CA TYR A 113 -21.67 -4.07 -23.91
C TYR A 113 -22.25 -3.12 -24.97
N PRO A 114 -22.78 -1.92 -24.62
CA PRO A 114 -23.38 -1.04 -25.62
C PRO A 114 -22.37 -0.51 -26.64
N VAL A 115 -21.15 -0.18 -26.22
CA VAL A 115 -20.13 0.34 -27.14
C VAL A 115 -19.63 -0.76 -28.08
N SER A 116 -19.44 -1.99 -27.58
CA SER A 116 -19.05 -3.10 -28.45
C SER A 116 -20.14 -3.42 -29.47
N MET A 117 -21.41 -3.48 -29.03
CA MET A 117 -22.54 -3.70 -29.92
C MET A 117 -22.67 -2.60 -30.98
N TYR A 118 -22.46 -1.33 -30.60
CA TYR A 118 -22.55 -0.20 -31.53
C TYR A 118 -21.40 -0.15 -32.55
N LEU A 119 -20.17 -0.47 -32.14
CA LEU A 119 -18.98 -0.37 -33.01
C LEU A 119 -18.70 -1.62 -33.83
N TYR A 120 -18.94 -2.81 -33.27
CA TYR A 120 -18.58 -4.10 -33.87
C TYR A 120 -19.78 -4.93 -34.31
N GLY A 121 -21.01 -4.57 -33.88
CA GLY A 121 -22.24 -5.30 -34.21
C GLY A 121 -22.39 -6.64 -33.49
N ASP A 122 -21.37 -7.08 -32.75
CA ASP A 122 -21.38 -8.27 -31.92
C ASP A 122 -20.69 -8.02 -30.57
N VAL A 123 -20.87 -8.98 -29.68
CA VAL A 123 -20.26 -8.97 -28.35
C VAL A 123 -19.67 -10.35 -28.12
N ASN A 124 -18.34 -10.42 -28.03
CA ASN A 124 -17.67 -11.68 -27.72
C ASN A 124 -17.91 -12.03 -26.24
N ASN A 125 -18.77 -13.02 -25.99
CA ASN A 125 -19.10 -13.50 -24.64
C ASN A 125 -17.87 -13.97 -23.86
N THR A 126 -16.88 -14.58 -24.54
CA THR A 126 -15.62 -15.00 -23.92
C THR A 126 -14.81 -13.80 -23.44
N SER A 127 -14.80 -12.72 -24.24
CA SER A 127 -14.12 -11.47 -23.84
C SER A 127 -14.77 -10.86 -22.61
N ILE A 128 -16.09 -10.76 -22.57
CA ILE A 128 -16.83 -10.26 -21.39
C ILE A 128 -16.56 -11.12 -20.16
N LEU A 129 -16.61 -12.44 -20.30
CA LEU A 129 -16.40 -13.37 -19.19
C LEU A 129 -15.00 -13.22 -18.60
N ILE A 130 -13.97 -13.23 -19.45
CA ILE A 130 -12.58 -13.05 -19.00
C ILE A 130 -12.39 -11.66 -18.41
N ASN A 131 -12.88 -10.61 -19.06
CA ASN A 131 -12.83 -9.24 -18.54
C ASN A 131 -13.45 -9.12 -17.14
N THR A 132 -14.51 -9.88 -16.90
CA THR A 132 -15.26 -9.86 -15.65
C THR A 132 -14.55 -10.63 -14.54
N LEU A 133 -14.07 -11.84 -14.83
CA LEU A 133 -13.53 -12.74 -13.82
C LEU A 133 -12.03 -12.53 -13.56
N PHE A 134 -11.28 -12.10 -14.58
CA PHE A 134 -9.83 -11.99 -14.48
C PHE A 134 -9.37 -10.97 -13.43
N PRO A 135 -9.92 -9.74 -13.32
CA PRO A 135 -9.43 -8.77 -12.33
C PRO A 135 -9.60 -9.26 -10.87
N PRO A 136 -10.77 -9.79 -10.45
CA PRO A 136 -10.93 -10.41 -9.13
C PRO A 136 -9.98 -11.59 -8.89
N VAL A 137 -9.83 -12.48 -9.87
CA VAL A 137 -8.92 -13.65 -9.78
C VAL A 137 -7.48 -13.20 -9.63
N LEU A 138 -7.03 -12.22 -10.43
CA LEU A 138 -5.69 -11.66 -10.34
C LEU A 138 -5.44 -11.05 -8.97
N MET A 139 -6.41 -10.32 -8.42
CA MET A 139 -6.28 -9.73 -7.10
C MET A 139 -6.09 -10.80 -6.02
N LEU A 140 -6.90 -11.86 -6.03
CA LEU A 140 -6.76 -12.99 -5.10
C LEU A 140 -5.40 -13.67 -5.26
N LEU A 141 -4.95 -13.88 -6.50
CA LEU A 141 -3.64 -14.44 -6.82
C LEU A 141 -2.52 -13.58 -6.21
N ILE A 142 -2.51 -12.27 -6.46
CA ILE A 142 -1.46 -11.38 -5.93
C ILE A 142 -1.46 -11.38 -4.39
N ILE A 143 -2.64 -11.32 -3.76
CA ILE A 143 -2.77 -11.30 -2.31
C ILE A 143 -2.33 -12.62 -1.69
N SER A 144 -2.54 -13.76 -2.35
CA SER A 144 -2.07 -15.06 -1.87
C SER A 144 -0.53 -15.13 -1.74
N PHE A 145 0.20 -14.36 -2.54
CA PHE A 145 1.66 -14.25 -2.44
C PHE A 145 2.13 -13.34 -1.28
N PHE A 146 1.23 -12.56 -0.69
CA PHE A 146 1.57 -11.66 0.39
C PHE A 146 1.72 -12.42 1.71
N ARG A 147 2.96 -12.47 2.21
CA ARG A 147 3.27 -13.10 3.50
C ARG A 147 3.36 -12.06 4.61
N LEU A 148 2.66 -12.30 5.70
CA LEU A 148 2.84 -11.52 6.92
C LEU A 148 4.28 -11.61 7.42
N PRO A 149 4.77 -10.62 8.19
CA PRO A 149 6.06 -10.72 8.84
C PRO A 149 6.10 -11.95 9.76
N GLY A 150 7.22 -12.67 9.77
CA GLY A 150 7.41 -13.89 10.55
C GLY A 150 8.50 -13.73 11.62
N GLU A 151 8.87 -14.84 12.24
CA GLU A 151 9.84 -14.87 13.35
C GLU A 151 11.21 -14.31 12.96
N ASP A 152 11.69 -14.57 11.74
CA ASP A 152 12.95 -14.00 11.24
C ASP A 152 12.93 -12.46 11.28
N ASN A 153 11.78 -11.85 10.97
CA ASN A 153 11.62 -10.41 11.06
C ASN A 153 11.58 -9.93 12.51
N THR A 154 10.93 -10.67 13.40
CA THR A 154 10.97 -10.41 14.85
C THR A 154 12.40 -10.44 15.38
N ARG A 155 13.21 -11.44 14.99
CA ARG A 155 14.63 -11.54 15.38
C ARG A 155 15.44 -10.33 14.92
N LYS A 156 15.23 -9.87 13.69
CA LYS A 156 15.88 -8.64 13.18
C LYS A 156 15.45 -7.39 13.96
N ILE A 157 14.16 -7.25 14.23
CA ILE A 157 13.63 -6.12 15.03
C ILE A 157 14.26 -6.14 16.42
N TYR A 158 14.27 -7.29 17.08
CA TYR A 158 14.89 -7.47 18.40
C TYR A 158 16.38 -7.07 18.39
N GLN A 159 17.14 -7.57 17.42
CA GLN A 159 18.56 -7.24 17.28
C GLN A 159 18.77 -5.73 17.07
N ARG A 160 17.93 -5.10 16.25
CA ARG A 160 17.98 -3.65 16.05
C ARG A 160 17.57 -2.85 17.28
N ILE A 161 16.63 -3.35 18.10
CA ILE A 161 16.27 -2.74 19.39
C ILE A 161 17.46 -2.81 20.35
N ILE A 162 18.18 -3.94 20.41
CA ILE A 162 19.41 -4.03 21.20
C ILE A 162 20.39 -2.94 20.76
N GLU A 163 20.67 -2.84 19.46
CA GLU A 163 21.57 -1.80 18.91
C GLU A 163 21.14 -0.37 19.25
N ILE A 164 19.83 -0.10 19.35
CA ILE A 164 19.28 1.22 19.69
C ILE A 164 19.44 1.54 21.19
N VAL A 165 19.28 0.54 22.06
CA VAL A 165 19.28 0.72 23.52
C VAL A 165 20.70 0.57 24.11
N ASP A 166 21.60 -0.08 23.39
CA ASP A 166 22.98 -0.28 23.84
C ASP A 166 23.70 1.06 24.06
N ALA A 167 24.42 1.16 25.18
CA ALA A 167 25.18 2.34 25.55
C ALA A 167 26.51 2.44 24.78
N ASP A 168 26.96 1.35 24.17
CA ASP A 168 28.20 1.33 23.39
C ASP A 168 28.03 2.06 22.05
N ARG A 169 28.67 3.24 21.96
CA ARG A 169 28.71 4.08 20.75
C ARG A 169 29.38 3.42 19.54
N SER A 170 30.06 2.29 19.72
CA SER A 170 30.69 1.53 18.63
C SER A 170 29.68 0.79 17.74
N PHE A 171 28.44 0.57 18.22
CA PHE A 171 27.39 -0.11 17.44
C PHE A 171 26.78 0.77 16.33
N GLU A 172 26.73 2.09 16.51
CA GLU A 172 26.22 3.05 15.53
C GLU A 172 27.36 3.88 14.92
N THR A 173 28.30 3.20 14.24
CA THR A 173 29.45 3.84 13.58
C THR A 173 29.13 4.40 12.19
N LYS A 174 27.94 4.11 11.65
CA LYS A 174 27.56 4.52 10.29
C LYS A 174 26.76 5.82 10.34
N VAL A 175 27.43 6.93 10.05
CA VAL A 175 26.73 8.17 9.68
C VAL A 175 26.01 7.93 8.36
N ALA A 176 24.68 7.80 8.41
CA ALA A 176 23.86 7.73 7.21
C ALA A 176 23.86 9.10 6.52
N TYR A 177 24.74 9.30 5.55
CA TYR A 177 24.73 10.48 4.72
C TYR A 177 23.47 10.48 3.85
N MET A 178 22.55 11.39 4.16
CA MET A 178 21.39 11.65 3.34
C MET A 178 21.79 12.64 2.23
N PRO A 179 21.91 12.21 0.97
CA PRO A 179 22.42 13.09 -0.08
C PRO A 179 21.48 14.28 -0.28
N LYS A 180 22.05 15.49 -0.23
CA LYS A 180 21.34 16.78 -0.36
C LYS A 180 20.61 16.93 -1.70
N LYS A 181 21.03 16.20 -2.73
CA LYS A 181 20.34 16.06 -4.02
C LYS A 181 20.40 14.59 -4.43
N SER A 182 19.37 14.08 -5.08
CA SER A 182 19.52 12.85 -5.90
C SER A 182 20.76 13.05 -6.77
N ALA A 183 21.71 12.10 -6.73
CA ALA A 183 22.97 12.18 -7.47
C ALA A 183 22.70 12.76 -8.87
N VAL A 184 23.48 13.77 -9.29
CA VAL A 184 23.35 14.40 -10.62
C VAL A 184 23.43 13.28 -11.64
N LYS A 185 22.28 12.84 -12.14
CA LYS A 185 22.22 11.73 -13.08
C LYS A 185 22.83 12.26 -14.36
N LYS A 186 23.93 11.65 -14.82
CA LYS A 186 24.58 12.04 -16.09
C LYS A 186 23.49 12.10 -17.18
N PRO A 187 23.38 13.18 -17.98
CA PRO A 187 22.31 13.32 -18.98
C PRO A 187 22.17 12.10 -19.90
N ILE A 188 23.29 11.50 -20.30
CA ILE A 188 23.32 10.28 -21.12
C ILE A 188 22.68 9.06 -20.43
N LEU A 189 22.88 8.92 -19.11
CA LEU A 189 22.28 7.84 -18.33
C LEU A 189 20.78 8.09 -18.12
N ILE A 190 20.37 9.34 -17.90
CA ILE A 190 18.94 9.67 -17.85
C ILE A 190 18.28 9.28 -19.18
N PHE A 191 18.86 9.70 -20.30
CA PHE A 191 18.34 9.39 -21.62
C PHE A 191 18.23 7.87 -21.85
N GLY A 192 19.30 7.12 -21.56
CA GLY A 192 19.27 5.66 -21.65
C GLY A 192 18.21 5.01 -20.76
N PHE A 193 18.08 5.45 -19.50
CA PHE A 193 17.05 4.93 -18.60
C PHE A 193 15.64 5.31 -19.02
N THR A 194 15.44 6.50 -19.60
CA THR A 194 14.13 6.92 -20.15
C THR A 194 13.76 6.06 -21.35
N ILE A 195 14.68 5.83 -22.29
CA ILE A 195 14.43 4.93 -23.43
C ILE A 195 14.09 3.54 -22.93
N PHE A 196 14.90 3.00 -22.01
CA PHE A 196 14.65 1.67 -21.45
C PHE A 196 13.28 1.60 -20.77
N TYR A 197 12.92 2.60 -19.97
CA TYR A 197 11.61 2.69 -19.32
C TYR A 197 10.44 2.80 -20.30
N THR A 198 10.57 3.60 -21.37
CA THR A 198 9.56 3.67 -22.42
C THR A 198 9.44 2.34 -23.17
N LEU A 199 10.57 1.67 -23.42
CA LEU A 199 10.58 0.35 -24.04
C LEU A 199 9.86 -0.69 -23.18
N THR A 200 10.03 -0.68 -21.86
CA THR A 200 9.29 -1.60 -20.97
C THR A 200 7.79 -1.41 -21.11
N PHE A 201 7.33 -0.17 -21.27
CA PHE A 201 5.93 0.18 -21.49
C PHE A 201 5.41 -0.38 -22.82
N VAL A 202 6.15 -0.13 -23.91
CA VAL A 202 5.79 -0.61 -25.25
C VAL A 202 5.74 -2.13 -25.27
N VAL A 203 6.81 -2.81 -24.80
CA VAL A 203 6.88 -4.28 -24.78
C VAL A 203 5.75 -4.87 -23.94
N THR A 204 5.47 -4.32 -22.76
CA THR A 204 4.41 -4.84 -21.88
C THR A 204 3.02 -4.66 -22.49
N LEU A 205 2.73 -3.49 -23.05
CA LEU A 205 1.42 -3.22 -23.66
C LEU A 205 1.23 -3.99 -24.97
N SER A 206 2.26 -4.11 -25.81
CA SER A 206 2.23 -4.92 -27.02
C SER A 206 1.99 -6.40 -26.70
N LEU A 207 2.67 -6.95 -25.69
CA LEU A 207 2.48 -8.33 -25.27
C LEU A 207 1.05 -8.58 -24.76
N ILE A 208 0.49 -7.66 -23.97
CA ILE A 208 -0.91 -7.76 -23.53
C ILE A 208 -1.87 -7.67 -24.73
N TYR A 209 -1.64 -6.71 -25.63
CA TYR A 209 -2.44 -6.53 -26.84
C TYR A 209 -2.46 -7.81 -27.70
N GLU A 210 -1.30 -8.41 -27.96
CA GLU A 210 -1.18 -9.65 -28.73
C GLU A 210 -1.89 -10.81 -28.04
N LEU A 211 -1.67 -11.01 -26.73
CA LEU A 211 -2.33 -12.06 -25.95
C LEU A 211 -3.86 -11.93 -25.98
N LEU A 212 -4.38 -10.72 -25.85
CA LEU A 212 -5.84 -10.49 -25.89
C LEU A 212 -6.40 -10.66 -27.31
N THR A 213 -5.65 -10.26 -28.33
CA THR A 213 -6.04 -10.45 -29.74
C THR A 213 -6.11 -11.93 -30.09
N LEU A 214 -5.19 -12.77 -29.58
CA LEU A 214 -5.23 -14.23 -29.74
C LEU A 214 -6.50 -14.87 -29.15
N ILE A 215 -7.12 -14.23 -28.15
CA ILE A 215 -8.37 -14.70 -27.51
C ILE A 215 -9.60 -13.98 -28.12
N ASN A 216 -9.43 -13.28 -29.25
CA ASN A 216 -10.46 -12.56 -29.99
C ASN A 216 -11.10 -11.40 -29.21
N PHE A 217 -10.35 -10.70 -28.36
CA PHE A 217 -10.82 -9.45 -27.76
C PHE A 217 -10.86 -8.33 -28.79
N ASN A 218 -11.97 -7.59 -28.85
CA ASN A 218 -12.05 -6.34 -29.59
C ASN A 218 -11.29 -5.22 -28.85
N LEU A 219 -11.00 -4.10 -29.53
CA LEU A 219 -10.19 -3.01 -28.97
C LEU A 219 -10.82 -2.40 -27.70
N VAL A 220 -12.15 -2.30 -27.64
CA VAL A 220 -12.88 -1.76 -26.48
C VAL A 220 -12.66 -2.65 -25.26
N SER A 221 -12.88 -3.96 -25.39
CA SER A 221 -12.64 -4.94 -24.35
C SER A 221 -11.17 -5.00 -23.94
N GLN A 222 -10.22 -4.81 -24.86
CA GLN A 222 -8.78 -4.72 -24.54
C GLN A 222 -8.44 -3.50 -23.68
N VAL A 223 -8.92 -2.32 -24.06
CA VAL A 223 -8.69 -1.08 -23.29
C VAL A 223 -9.28 -1.21 -21.90
N ILE A 224 -10.49 -1.76 -21.79
CA ILE A 224 -11.15 -2.01 -20.50
C ILE A 224 -10.35 -3.04 -19.68
N PHE A 225 -9.87 -4.13 -20.29
CA PHE A 225 -9.01 -5.11 -19.61
C PHE A 225 -7.76 -4.45 -19.01
N VAL A 226 -7.04 -3.67 -19.83
CA VAL A 226 -5.82 -2.95 -19.42
C VAL A 226 -6.12 -1.95 -18.29
N PHE A 227 -7.26 -1.28 -18.32
CA PHE A 227 -7.69 -0.42 -17.22
C PHE A 227 -7.85 -1.20 -15.91
N PHE A 228 -8.61 -2.31 -15.92
CA PHE A 228 -8.89 -3.07 -14.71
C PHE A 228 -7.65 -3.79 -14.15
N ILE A 229 -6.81 -4.39 -14.99
CA ILE A 229 -5.54 -5.00 -14.53
C ILE A 229 -4.62 -3.95 -13.88
N SER A 230 -4.59 -2.73 -14.43
CA SER A 230 -3.82 -1.62 -13.88
C SER A 230 -4.34 -1.19 -12.51
N VAL A 231 -5.65 -0.99 -12.38
CA VAL A 231 -6.30 -0.63 -11.11
C VAL A 231 -6.10 -1.72 -10.04
N VAL A 232 -6.31 -3.00 -10.40
CA VAL A 232 -6.06 -4.15 -9.50
C VAL A 232 -4.62 -4.19 -9.03
N THR A 233 -3.66 -4.02 -9.95
CA THR A 233 -2.23 -4.04 -9.64
C THR A 233 -1.88 -2.90 -8.67
N PHE A 234 -2.41 -1.70 -8.90
CA PHE A 234 -2.21 -0.56 -8.01
C PHE A 234 -2.80 -0.76 -6.61
N PHE A 235 -4.04 -1.25 -6.51
CA PHE A 235 -4.63 -1.56 -5.21
C PHE A 235 -3.87 -2.66 -4.48
N SER A 236 -3.48 -3.72 -5.19
CA SER A 236 -2.67 -4.80 -4.62
C SER A 236 -1.32 -4.27 -4.11
N TYR A 237 -0.68 -3.35 -4.84
CA TYR A 237 0.53 -2.69 -4.38
C TYR A 237 0.29 -1.84 -3.12
N ARG A 238 -0.82 -1.09 -3.05
CA ARG A 238 -1.19 -0.33 -1.85
C ARG A 238 -1.43 -1.23 -0.63
N ILE A 239 -2.07 -2.39 -0.84
CA ILE A 239 -2.26 -3.42 0.19
C ILE A 239 -0.89 -3.96 0.65
N LYS A 240 0.03 -4.26 -0.27
CA LYS A 240 1.40 -4.70 0.05
C LYS A 240 2.15 -3.68 0.92
N GLN A 241 1.98 -2.39 0.69
CA GLN A 241 2.63 -1.35 1.49
C GLN A 241 2.24 -1.42 2.98
N VAL A 242 1.01 -1.80 3.31
CA VAL A 242 0.55 -1.96 4.69
C VAL A 242 1.28 -3.10 5.41
N LEU A 243 1.59 -4.18 4.70
CA LEU A 243 2.37 -5.31 5.25
C LEU A 243 3.81 -4.93 5.60
N ASN A 244 4.36 -4.00 4.83
CA ASN A 244 5.73 -3.55 5.01
C ASN A 244 5.90 -2.56 6.17
N GLU A 245 4.81 -2.13 6.82
CA GLU A 245 4.85 -1.18 7.94
C GLU A 245 5.71 -1.68 9.12
N TYR A 246 5.75 -3.00 9.35
CA TYR A 246 6.55 -3.62 10.42
C TYR A 246 7.63 -4.57 9.90
N ARG A 247 8.00 -4.49 8.62
CA ARG A 247 9.09 -5.30 8.06
C ARG A 247 10.40 -4.54 8.13
N LEU A 248 11.39 -5.13 8.81
CA LEU A 248 12.75 -4.63 8.83
C LEU A 248 13.54 -5.35 7.73
N GLU A 249 13.73 -4.62 6.62
CA GLU A 249 14.35 -5.04 5.35
C GLU A 249 13.49 -5.94 4.43
N GLU A 250 13.43 -5.56 3.15
CA GLU A 250 12.98 -6.44 2.08
C GLU A 250 14.20 -7.15 1.47
N LYS A 251 14.32 -8.46 1.65
CA LYS A 251 15.22 -9.25 0.78
C LYS A 251 14.62 -9.21 -0.62
N GLY A 252 15.34 -8.61 -1.57
CA GLY A 252 14.95 -8.67 -2.98
C GLY A 252 15.02 -10.11 -3.49
N THR A 253 14.02 -10.54 -4.24
CA THR A 253 14.05 -11.83 -4.95
C THR A 253 14.95 -11.70 -6.17
N ILE A 254 15.70 -12.76 -6.51
CA ILE A 254 16.58 -12.80 -7.70
C ILE A 254 15.82 -12.48 -8.99
N LEU A 255 14.56 -12.94 -9.10
CA LEU A 255 13.66 -12.65 -10.22
C LEU A 255 12.88 -11.33 -10.07
N GLY A 256 13.02 -10.62 -8.95
CA GLY A 256 12.33 -9.35 -8.67
C GLY A 256 12.45 -8.35 -9.82
N PRO A 257 13.65 -8.08 -10.37
CA PRO A 257 13.82 -7.14 -11.48
C PRO A 257 13.04 -7.51 -12.76
N VAL A 258 12.89 -8.80 -13.05
CA VAL A 258 12.13 -9.26 -14.23
C VAL A 258 10.64 -9.04 -14.01
N PHE A 259 10.13 -9.37 -12.83
CA PHE A 259 8.74 -9.05 -12.48
C PHE A 259 8.51 -7.54 -12.49
N ASP A 260 9.40 -6.76 -11.89
CA ASP A 260 9.30 -5.29 -11.86
C ASP A 260 9.29 -4.71 -13.29
N PHE A 261 10.02 -5.29 -14.25
CA PHE A 261 10.03 -4.84 -15.64
C PHE A 261 8.62 -4.81 -16.26
N PHE A 262 7.84 -5.88 -16.09
CA PHE A 262 6.48 -5.98 -16.66
C PHE A 262 5.40 -5.37 -15.74
N PHE A 263 5.59 -5.44 -14.42
CA PHE A 263 4.62 -4.89 -13.47
C PHE A 263 4.66 -3.36 -13.39
N MET A 264 5.81 -2.73 -13.59
CA MET A 264 5.96 -1.27 -13.45
C MET A 264 5.08 -0.47 -14.41
N PRO A 265 5.00 -0.80 -15.72
CA PRO A 265 4.06 -0.14 -16.64
C PRO A 265 2.60 -0.20 -16.16
N ILE A 266 2.13 -1.39 -15.81
CA ILE A 266 0.75 -1.65 -15.33
C ILE A 266 0.47 -0.90 -14.03
N LEU A 267 1.42 -0.96 -13.09
CA LEU A 267 1.33 -0.25 -11.81
C LEU A 267 1.28 1.28 -12.00
N SER A 268 2.06 1.80 -12.96
CA SER A 268 2.11 3.23 -13.27
C SER A 268 0.80 3.72 -13.88
N LEU A 269 0.21 2.95 -14.80
CA LEU A 269 -1.14 3.21 -15.32
C LEU A 269 -2.17 3.19 -14.20
N GLY A 270 -2.11 2.20 -13.32
CA GLY A 270 -3.05 2.07 -12.20
C GLY A 270 -2.95 3.25 -11.22
N LYS A 271 -1.73 3.70 -10.91
CA LYS A 271 -1.49 4.90 -10.11
C LYS A 271 -2.05 6.15 -10.80
N PHE A 272 -1.85 6.30 -12.10
CA PHE A 272 -2.37 7.41 -12.87
C PHE A 272 -3.91 7.44 -12.81
N PHE A 273 -4.57 6.31 -13.07
CA PHE A 273 -6.03 6.21 -13.00
C PHE A 273 -6.55 6.48 -11.58
N SER A 274 -5.96 5.86 -10.56
CA SER A 274 -6.44 6.00 -9.17
C SER A 274 -6.20 7.40 -8.58
N SER A 275 -5.08 8.06 -8.93
CA SER A 275 -4.80 9.43 -8.47
C SER A 275 -5.69 10.48 -9.14
N GLY A 276 -6.11 10.25 -10.40
CA GLY A 276 -7.13 11.06 -11.06
C GLY A 276 -8.51 10.93 -10.40
N LEU A 277 -8.89 9.72 -9.99
CA LEU A 277 -10.17 9.42 -9.33
C LEU A 277 -10.26 9.96 -7.89
N ALA A 278 -9.15 10.24 -7.21
CA ALA A 278 -9.16 10.86 -5.87
C ALA A 278 -9.74 12.28 -5.87
N ARG A 279 -9.77 12.96 -7.04
CA ARG A 279 -10.50 14.24 -7.20
C ARG A 279 -12.02 14.06 -7.33
N LEU A 280 -12.50 12.83 -7.51
CA LEU A 280 -13.90 12.44 -7.57
C LEU A 280 -14.40 11.86 -6.23
N ASN A 281 -13.95 12.42 -5.10
CA ASN A 281 -14.30 11.98 -3.74
C ASN A 281 -15.81 11.71 -3.54
N PHE A 282 -16.68 12.40 -4.25
CA PHE A 282 -18.14 12.19 -4.24
C PHE A 282 -18.55 10.78 -4.69
N PHE A 283 -17.98 10.26 -5.78
CA PHE A 283 -18.29 8.91 -6.26
C PHE A 283 -17.75 7.84 -5.31
N ILE A 284 -16.56 8.05 -4.75
CA ILE A 284 -15.97 7.13 -3.75
C ILE A 284 -16.88 7.05 -2.52
N PHE A 285 -17.35 8.19 -2.01
CA PHE A 285 -18.30 8.23 -0.87
C PHE A 285 -19.62 7.52 -1.17
N ILE A 286 -20.20 7.71 -2.36
CA ILE A 286 -21.45 7.03 -2.76
C ILE A 286 -21.25 5.52 -2.91
N PHE A 287 -20.16 5.11 -3.56
CA PHE A 287 -19.84 3.68 -3.72
C PHE A 287 -19.52 3.05 -2.37
N ASP A 288 -18.79 3.72 -1.49
CA ASP A 288 -18.56 3.25 -0.11
C ASP A 288 -19.89 3.16 0.66
N PHE A 289 -20.80 4.14 0.56
CA PHE A 289 -22.09 4.04 1.24
C PHE A 289 -22.97 2.90 0.69
N LEU A 290 -23.10 2.77 -0.64
CA LEU A 290 -23.93 1.75 -1.28
C LEU A 290 -23.38 0.33 -1.11
N ILE A 291 -22.07 0.18 -0.91
CA ILE A 291 -21.38 -1.11 -0.88
C ILE A 291 -20.90 -1.44 0.53
N GLU A 292 -20.13 -0.57 1.18
CA GLU A 292 -19.50 -0.80 2.48
C GLU A 292 -20.55 -0.99 3.59
N ALA A 293 -21.62 -0.19 3.60
CA ALA A 293 -22.66 -0.29 4.64
C ALA A 293 -23.40 -1.64 4.63
N PRO A 294 -23.95 -2.14 3.51
CA PRO A 294 -24.63 -3.44 3.50
C PRO A 294 -23.67 -4.62 3.71
N PHE A 295 -22.44 -4.58 3.14
CA PHE A 295 -21.48 -5.66 3.34
C PHE A 295 -20.97 -5.74 4.79
N LYS A 296 -20.79 -4.60 5.47
CA LYS A 296 -20.40 -4.57 6.88
C LYS A 296 -21.45 -5.24 7.77
N LEU A 297 -22.73 -4.98 7.51
CA LEU A 297 -23.85 -5.66 8.20
C LEU A 297 -23.84 -7.17 7.98
N ILE A 298 -23.63 -7.63 6.73
CA ILE A 298 -23.56 -9.07 6.42
C ILE A 298 -22.37 -9.72 7.15
N PHE A 299 -21.21 -9.07 7.15
CA PHE A 299 -20.00 -9.62 7.79
C PHE A 299 -20.15 -9.72 9.30
N GLU A 300 -20.74 -8.72 9.94
CA GLU A 300 -21.04 -8.71 11.37
C GLU A 300 -21.98 -9.87 11.75
N VAL A 301 -23.03 -10.11 10.96
CA VAL A 301 -23.93 -11.27 11.14
C VAL A 301 -23.19 -12.61 10.99
N VAL A 302 -22.27 -12.71 10.02
CA VAL A 302 -21.47 -13.93 9.81
C VAL A 302 -20.50 -14.16 10.97
N GLU A 303 -19.83 -13.11 11.47
CA GLU A 303 -18.96 -13.21 12.64
C GLU A 303 -19.72 -13.61 13.90
N GLU A 304 -20.90 -13.03 14.14
CA GLU A 304 -21.79 -13.43 15.22
C GLU A 304 -22.23 -14.89 15.09
N TRP A 305 -22.59 -15.33 13.88
CA TRP A 305 -22.93 -16.72 13.61
C TRP A 305 -21.78 -17.68 13.93
N ILE A 306 -20.55 -17.36 13.46
CA ILE A 306 -19.36 -18.17 13.75
C ILE A 306 -19.09 -18.23 15.26
N SER A 307 -19.20 -17.10 15.95
CA SER A 307 -19.05 -17.01 17.41
C SER A 307 -20.10 -17.87 18.13
N PHE A 308 -21.35 -17.81 17.70
CA PHE A 308 -22.44 -18.64 18.22
C PHE A 308 -22.17 -20.13 18.04
N VAL A 309 -21.78 -20.56 16.83
CA VAL A 309 -21.47 -21.97 16.53
C VAL A 309 -20.29 -22.45 17.38
N LYS A 310 -19.25 -21.63 17.54
CA LYS A 310 -18.09 -21.96 18.36
C LYS A 310 -18.48 -22.18 19.83
N LYS A 311 -19.28 -21.28 20.41
CA LYS A 311 -19.81 -21.43 21.77
C LYS A 311 -20.65 -22.70 21.94
N ARG A 312 -21.53 -23.00 20.98
CA ARG A 312 -22.34 -24.24 21.00
C ARG A 312 -21.49 -25.50 20.91
N LYS A 313 -20.42 -25.49 20.12
CA LYS A 313 -19.48 -26.61 20.04
C LYS A 313 -18.75 -26.85 21.36
N GLU A 314 -18.38 -25.79 22.07
CA GLU A 314 -17.74 -25.86 23.40
C GLU A 314 -18.71 -26.34 24.50
N GLU A 315 -20.03 -26.17 24.35
CA GLU A 315 -21.04 -26.70 25.28
C GLU A 315 -21.33 -28.21 25.09
N ILE A 316 -21.04 -28.77 23.91
CA ILE A 316 -21.33 -30.17 23.56
C ILE A 316 -20.15 -31.11 23.88
N ILE A 317 -18.94 -30.57 24.05
CA ILE A 317 -17.70 -31.32 24.34
C ILE A 317 -17.41 -31.28 25.83
#